data_AF-A0A7X3D7I7-F1
#
_entry.id   AF-A0A7X3D7I7-F1
#
_cell.length_a   1.000
_cell.length_b   1.000
_cell.length_c   1.000
_cell.angle_alpha   90.00
_cell.angle_beta   90.00
_cell.angle_gamma   90.00
#
_symmetry.space_group_name_H-M   'P 1'
#
loop_
_entity.id
_entity.type
_entity.pdbx_description
1 polymer ?
#
loop_
_entity_poly.entity_id
_entity_poly.type
_entity_poly.pdbx_seq_one_letter_code
_entity_poly.pdbx_strand_id
1 'polypeptide(L)' 'MPTTKEFVSLDRYKDIGSVDSAYLEDVRLMVKLNIMTGTSEDTFNPKGELTRAQAAVLFIRLLQALGSIE' A
#
# COMPACT_ATOMS: atom_id res chain seq x y z
N MET A 1 6.79 15.89 -3.08
CA MET A 1 6.38 14.72 -2.28
C MET A 1 6.03 15.21 -0.88
N PRO A 2 4.97 14.74 -0.23
CA PRO A 2 4.62 15.21 1.10
C PRO A 2 5.73 14.82 2.07
N THR A 3 6.48 15.81 2.54
CA THR A 3 7.65 15.73 3.42
C THR A 3 7.27 15.69 4.91
N THR A 4 5.99 15.53 5.24
CA THR A 4 5.53 15.38 6.62
C THR A 4 5.77 13.95 7.09
N LYS A 5 6.54 13.84 8.18
CA LYS A 5 6.78 12.65 9.03
C LYS A 5 5.49 12.10 9.69
N GLU A 6 4.38 12.10 8.95
CA GLU A 6 3.17 11.42 9.39
C GLU A 6 3.38 9.92 9.17
N PHE A 7 3.53 9.22 10.30
CA PHE A 7 3.78 7.79 10.35
C PHE A 7 2.43 7.09 10.27
N VAL A 8 2.08 6.56 9.10
CA VAL A 8 0.85 5.76 8.97
C VAL A 8 1.06 4.46 9.72
N SER A 9 0.32 4.23 10.81
CA SER A 9 0.33 2.95 11.51
C SER A 9 -0.33 1.87 10.65
N LEU A 10 0.30 0.70 10.61
CA LEU A 10 -0.21 -0.48 9.92
C LEU A 10 -0.89 -1.47 10.89
N ASP A 11 -0.96 -1.13 12.18
CA ASP A 11 -1.41 -2.02 13.26
C ASP A 11 -2.92 -2.35 13.16
N ARG A 12 -3.66 -1.57 12.36
CA ARG A 12 -5.04 -1.88 11.97
C ARG A 12 -5.15 -3.19 11.18
N TYR A 13 -4.08 -3.62 10.51
CA TYR A 13 -4.06 -4.85 9.74
C TYR A 13 -3.53 -5.99 10.61
N LYS A 14 -4.39 -6.94 10.95
CA LYS A 14 -4.06 -8.06 11.85
C LYS A 14 -2.95 -8.97 11.31
N ASP A 15 -2.76 -8.97 10.00
CA ASP A 15 -1.83 -9.83 9.28
C ASP A 15 -0.55 -9.11 8.84
N ILE A 16 -0.35 -7.85 9.28
CA ILE A 16 0.84 -7.09 8.89
C ILE A 16 2.15 -7.73 9.35
N GLY A 17 2.10 -8.51 10.45
CA GLY A 17 3.26 -9.27 10.94
C GLY A 17 3.76 -10.35 9.96
N SER A 18 3.02 -10.67 8.90
CA SER A 18 3.45 -11.60 7.85
C SER A 18 4.21 -10.92 6.69
N VAL A 19 4.30 -9.58 6.69
CA VAL A 19 5.18 -8.83 5.78
C VAL A 19 6.63 -9.09 6.18
N ASP A 20 7.50 -9.32 5.20
CA ASP A 20 8.94 -9.37 5.48
C ASP A 20 9.40 -8.00 5.96
N SER A 21 10.21 -7.97 7.02
CA SER A 21 10.81 -6.75 7.57
C SER A 21 11.43 -5.84 6.51
N ALA A 22 12.02 -6.40 5.45
CA ALA A 22 12.62 -5.65 4.35
C ALA A 22 11.61 -4.82 3.53
N TYR A 23 10.33 -5.17 3.54
CA TYR A 23 9.28 -4.50 2.76
C TYR A 23 8.29 -3.70 3.61
N LEU A 24 8.46 -3.64 4.94
CA LEU A 24 7.52 -2.95 5.83
C LEU A 24 7.43 -1.44 5.54
N GLU A 25 8.55 -0.80 5.21
CA GLU A 25 8.57 0.62 4.86
C GLU A 25 7.89 0.87 3.52
N ASP A 26 8.11 0.00 2.53
CA ASP A 26 7.46 0.08 1.22
C ASP A 26 5.94 -0.07 1.34
N VAL A 27 5.47 -1.06 2.11
CA VAL A 27 4.04 -1.25 2.38
C VAL A 27 3.46 -0.02 3.07
N ARG A 28 4.16 0.55 4.06
CA ARG A 28 3.72 1.76 4.75
C ARG A 28 3.58 2.94 3.80
N LEU A 29 4.54 3.12 2.89
CA LEU A 29 4.52 4.18 1.89
C LEU A 29 3.35 3.99 0.92
N MET A 30 3.13 2.78 0.41
CA MET A 30 2.04 2.46 -0.51
C MET A 30 0.67 2.71 0.12
N VAL A 31 0.50 2.39 1.40
CA VAL A 31 -0.74 2.68 2.15
C VAL A 31 -0.88 4.18 2.40
N LYS A 32 0.20 4.89 2.78
CA LYS A 32 0.19 6.34 3.00
C LYS A 32 -0.20 7.11 1.76
N LEU A 33 0.28 6.69 0.59
CA LEU A 33 -0.04 7.29 -0.69
C LEU A 33 -1.39 6.83 -1.25
N ASN A 34 -2.12 5.99 -0.51
CA ASN A 34 -3.39 5.38 -0.93
C ASN A 34 -3.29 4.62 -2.28
N ILE A 35 -2.08 4.16 -2.63
CA ILE A 35 -1.84 3.36 -3.83
C ILE A 35 -2.40 1.97 -3.59
N MET A 36 -2.02 1.35 -2.46
CA MET A 36 -2.48 0.03 -2.04
C MET A 36 -3.27 0.11 -0.74
N THR A 37 -4.36 -0.65 -0.67
CA THR A 37 -5.18 -0.82 0.53
C THR A 37 -5.33 -2.31 0.81
N GLY A 38 -5.68 -2.65 2.06
CA GLY A 38 -6.00 -4.02 2.40
C GLY A 38 -7.21 -4.58 1.63
N THR A 39 -7.36 -5.90 1.71
CA THR A 39 -8.50 -6.64 1.13
C THR A 39 -9.77 -6.50 1.97
N SER A 40 -9.63 -6.11 3.23
CA SER A 40 -10.71 -5.68 4.13
C SER A 40 -10.22 -4.52 5.00
N GLU A 41 -11.09 -4.05 5.90
CA GLU A 41 -10.77 -3.00 6.88
C GLU A 41 -9.56 -3.36 7.76
N ASP A 42 -9.48 -4.64 8.16
CA ASP A 42 -8.55 -5.19 9.14
C ASP A 42 -7.51 -6.18 8.56
N THR A 43 -7.51 -6.41 7.25
CA THR A 43 -6.66 -7.43 6.59
C THR A 43 -5.96 -6.85 5.36
N PHE A 44 -4.62 -6.91 5.35
CA PHE A 44 -3.82 -6.43 4.22
C PHE A 44 -3.61 -7.50 3.14
N ASN A 45 -3.42 -8.75 3.54
CA ASN A 45 -3.10 -9.93 2.75
C ASN A 45 -1.76 -9.86 1.99
N PRO A 46 -0.61 -9.72 2.69
CA PRO A 46 0.69 -9.45 2.06
C PRO A 46 1.30 -10.61 1.27
N LYS A 47 0.83 -11.84 1.50
CA LYS A 47 1.26 -13.05 0.77
C LYS A 47 0.22 -13.53 -0.25
N GLY A 48 -0.87 -12.78 -0.39
CA GLY A 48 -1.92 -13.09 -1.35
C GLY A 48 -1.49 -12.86 -2.79
N GLU A 49 -2.18 -13.52 -3.71
CA GLU A 49 -2.00 -13.26 -5.13
C GLU A 49 -2.61 -11.92 -5.54
N LEU A 50 -1.86 -11.17 -6.34
CA LEU A 50 -2.33 -9.93 -6.95
C LEU A 50 -2.86 -10.22 -8.35
N THR A 51 -4.16 -10.00 -8.57
CA THR A 51 -4.75 -10.17 -9.90
C THR A 51 -4.27 -9.08 -10.87
N ARG A 52 -4.31 -9.37 -12.17
CA ARG A 52 -3.96 -8.39 -13.22
C ARG A 52 -4.80 -7.11 -13.14
N ALA A 53 -6.09 -7.23 -12.81
CA ALA A 53 -6.98 -6.08 -12.66
C ALA A 53 -6.58 -5.21 -11.47
N GLN A 54 -6.26 -5.81 -10.32
CA GLN A 54 -5.76 -5.09 -9.16
C GLN A 54 -4.42 -4.41 -9.47
N ALA A 55 -3.49 -5.12 -10.11
CA ALA A 55 -2.20 -4.55 -10.52
C ALA A 55 -2.37 -3.33 -11.42
N ALA A 56 -3.28 -3.39 -12.41
CA ALA A 56 -3.58 -2.25 -13.28
C ALA A 56 -4.08 -1.02 -12.48
N VAL A 57 -4.98 -1.22 -11.52
CA VAL A 57 -5.47 -0.14 -10.65
C VAL A 57 -4.34 0.46 -9.82
N LEU A 58 -3.43 -0.37 -9.27
CA LEU A 58 -2.27 0.12 -8.53
C LEU A 58 -1.36 0.98 -9.40
N PHE A 59 -1.11 0.58 -10.65
CA PHE A 59 -0.30 1.37 -11.57
C PHE A 59 -0.94 2.72 -11.89
N ILE A 60 -2.25 2.77 -12.12
CA ILE A 60 -2.96 4.05 -12.34
C ILE A 60 -2.80 4.97 -11.13
N ARG A 61 -3.06 4.46 -9.92
CA ARG A 61 -2.90 5.24 -8.68
C ARG A 61 -1.46 5.71 -8.46
N LEU A 62 -0.48 4.86 -8.77
CA LEU A 62 0.93 5.22 -8.69
C LEU A 62 1.27 6.36 -9.64
N LEU A 63 0.84 6.26 -10.91
CA LEU A 63 1.09 7.30 -11.91
C LEU A 63 0.39 8.62 -11.54
N GLN A 64 -0.83 8.57 -10.99
CA GLN A 64 -1.52 9.74 -10.44
C GLN A 64 -0.76 10.36 -9.26
N ALA A 65 -0.31 9.53 -8.30
CA ALA A 65 0.46 9.99 -7.15
C ALA A 65 1.81 10.62 -7.52
N LEU A 66 2.39 10.20 -8.65
CA LEU A 66 3.60 10.78 -9.24
C LEU A 66 3.31 12.00 -10.12
N GLY A 67 2.04 12.36 -10.34
CA GLY A 67 1.64 13.47 -11.23
C GLY A 67 1.93 13.19 -12.71
N SER A 68 2.05 11.92 -13.09
CA SER A 68 2.29 11.51 -14.48
C SER A 68 1.02 11.50 -15.33
N ILE A 69 -0.14 11.36 -14.68
CA ILE A 69 -1.48 11.38 -15.29
C ILE A 69 -2.47 12.01 -14.30
N GLU A 70 -3.60 12.52 -14.81
CA GLU A 70 -4.75 13.01 -14.03
C GLU A 70 -5.85 11.94 -13.94
#